data_AF-A0A838R3J2-F1
#
_entry.id   AF-A0A838R3J2-F1
#
_cell.length_a   1.000
_cell.length_b   1.000
_cell.length_c   1.000
_cell.angle_alpha   90.00
_cell.angle_beta   90.00
_cell.angle_gamma   90.00
#
_symmetry.space_group_name_H-M   'P 1'
#
loop_
_entity.id
_entity.type
_entity.pdbx_description
1 polymer ?
#
loop_
_entity_poly.entity_id
_entity_poly.type
_entity_poly.pdbx_seq_one_letter_code
_entity_poly.pdbx_strand_id
1 'polypeptide(L)'
;MTQLEHARAGSITAEMEYVARRESLEAETIRAEVAAGRMVIPANTVHAAGRLEPMAIGIAATCKVNANIGNSAVTSDIDGELEKLHTAV
;
A
#
# COMPACT_ATOMS: atom_id res chain seq x y z
N MET A 1 1.95 -0.18 -16.17
CA MET A 1 0.50 -0.24 -15.94
C MET A 1 0.25 -0.02 -14.45
N THR A 2 -0.74 0.77 -14.10
CA THR A 2 -1.09 1.09 -12.70
C THR A 2 -2.27 0.24 -12.23
N GLN A 3 -2.44 0.13 -10.91
CA GLN A 3 -3.60 -0.56 -10.32
C GLN A 3 -4.94 0.08 -10.76
N LEU A 4 -4.96 1.40 -10.97
CA LEU A 4 -6.14 2.11 -11.49
C LEU A 4 -6.48 1.70 -12.94
N GLU A 5 -5.47 1.55 -13.79
CA GLU A 5 -5.66 1.11 -15.18
C GLU A 5 -6.20 -0.33 -15.24
N HIS A 6 -5.63 -1.25 -14.46
CA HIS A 6 -6.15 -2.63 -14.35
C HIS A 6 -7.60 -2.65 -13.84
N ALA A 7 -7.89 -1.89 -12.78
CA ALA A 7 -9.22 -1.82 -12.20
C ALA A 7 -10.26 -1.33 -13.21
N ARG A 8 -9.96 -0.27 -13.97
CA ARG A 8 -10.84 0.28 -15.02
C ARG A 8 -10.98 -0.63 -16.22
N ALA A 9 -9.97 -1.46 -16.51
CA ALA A 9 -10.05 -2.52 -17.51
C ALA A 9 -10.83 -3.76 -17.02
N GLY A 10 -11.34 -3.77 -15.79
CA GLY A 10 -12.08 -4.90 -15.21
C GLY A 10 -11.18 -6.05 -14.76
N SER A 11 -9.86 -5.84 -14.68
CA SER A 11 -8.88 -6.83 -14.24
C SER A 11 -8.67 -6.73 -12.74
N ILE A 12 -8.77 -7.88 -12.04
CA ILE A 12 -8.33 -8.04 -10.65
C ILE A 12 -6.87 -8.47 -10.67
N THR A 13 -6.02 -7.74 -9.96
CA THR A 13 -4.58 -8.02 -9.85
C THR A 13 -4.26 -8.84 -8.59
N ALA A 14 -3.06 -9.41 -8.54
CA ALA A 14 -2.60 -10.13 -7.34
C ALA A 14 -2.54 -9.21 -6.11
N GLU A 15 -2.21 -7.92 -6.30
CA GLU A 15 -2.23 -6.94 -5.21
C GLU A 15 -3.65 -6.66 -4.71
N MET A 16 -4.65 -6.58 -5.61
CA MET A 16 -6.05 -6.44 -5.21
C MET A 16 -6.52 -7.66 -4.41
N GLU A 17 -6.18 -8.88 -4.83
CA GLU A 17 -6.52 -10.10 -4.08
C GLU A 17 -5.82 -10.16 -2.71
N TYR A 18 -4.55 -9.76 -2.64
CA TYR A 18 -3.81 -9.72 -1.38
C TYR A 18 -4.47 -8.79 -0.37
N VAL A 19 -4.81 -7.58 -0.82
CA VAL A 19 -5.47 -6.58 0.02
C VAL A 19 -6.88 -6.99 0.39
N ALA A 20 -7.63 -7.60 -0.53
CA ALA A 20 -8.97 -8.12 -0.25
C ALA A 20 -8.96 -9.11 0.92
N ARG A 21 -8.02 -10.07 0.92
CA ARG A 21 -7.83 -11.00 2.03
C ARG A 21 -7.44 -10.28 3.33
N ARG A 22 -6.53 -9.29 3.24
CA ARG A 22 -6.04 -8.54 4.42
C ARG A 22 -7.14 -7.70 5.07
N GLU A 23 -8.02 -7.09 4.27
CA GLU A 23 -9.12 -6.25 4.76
C GLU A 23 -10.41 -7.04 5.03
N SER A 24 -10.43 -8.36 4.75
CA SER A 24 -11.65 -9.18 4.80
C SER A 24 -12.77 -8.63 3.91
N LEU A 25 -12.41 -8.21 2.69
CA LEU A 25 -13.31 -7.70 1.67
C LEU A 25 -13.26 -8.59 0.41
N GLU A 26 -14.27 -8.49 -0.45
CA GLU A 26 -14.25 -9.15 -1.76
C GLU A 26 -13.27 -8.43 -2.70
N ALA A 27 -12.54 -9.20 -3.52
CA ALA A 27 -11.59 -8.64 -4.49
C ALA A 27 -12.28 -7.72 -5.50
N GLU A 28 -13.53 -8.01 -5.84
CA GLU A 28 -14.33 -7.17 -6.72
C GLU A 28 -14.69 -5.83 -6.06
N THR A 29 -14.91 -5.79 -4.73
CA THR A 29 -15.10 -4.54 -4.00
C THR A 29 -13.84 -3.67 -4.07
N ILE A 30 -12.66 -4.27 -3.84
CA ILE A 30 -11.37 -3.58 -3.97
C ILE A 30 -11.22 -3.02 -5.39
N ARG A 31 -11.41 -3.84 -6.43
CA ARG A 31 -11.32 -3.43 -7.83
C ARG A 31 -12.29 -2.28 -8.15
N ALA A 32 -13.54 -2.35 -7.69
CA ALA A 32 -14.55 -1.33 -7.92
C ALA A 32 -14.18 0.01 -7.26
N GLU A 33 -13.72 -0.01 -6.01
CA GLU A 33 -13.28 1.20 -5.30
C GLU A 33 -12.04 1.82 -5.93
N VAL A 34 -11.09 0.99 -6.38
CA VAL A 34 -9.90 1.45 -7.12
C VAL A 34 -10.31 2.05 -8.46
N ALA A 35 -11.18 1.39 -9.24
CA ALA A 35 -11.66 1.90 -10.52
C ALA A 35 -12.39 3.26 -10.38
N ALA A 36 -13.15 3.40 -9.28
CA ALA A 36 -13.85 4.63 -8.92
C ALA A 36 -12.94 5.73 -8.38
N GLY A 37 -11.66 5.45 -8.11
CA GLY A 37 -10.70 6.41 -7.56
C GLY A 37 -10.92 6.75 -6.08
N ARG A 38 -11.72 5.94 -5.35
CA ARG A 38 -11.97 6.11 -3.91
C ARG A 38 -11.04 5.28 -3.03
N MET A 39 -10.26 4.40 -3.66
CA MET A 39 -9.24 3.58 -3.03
C MET A 39 -7.98 3.56 -3.89
N VAL A 40 -6.82 3.53 -3.24
CA VAL A 40 -5.52 3.38 -3.90
C VAL A 40 -4.74 2.23 -3.27
N ILE A 41 -3.95 1.56 -4.10
CA ILE A 41 -2.98 0.54 -3.69
C ILE A 41 -1.59 1.02 -4.13
N PRO A 42 -0.77 1.59 -3.24
CA PRO A 42 0.57 2.07 -3.57
C PRO A 42 1.52 0.87 -3.80
N ALA A 43 1.56 0.39 -5.03
CA ALA A 43 2.38 -0.74 -5.44
C ALA A 43 3.26 -0.36 -6.64
N ASN A 44 4.33 0.39 -6.38
CA ASN A 44 5.37 0.60 -7.39
C ASN A 44 5.96 -0.77 -7.77
N THR A 45 6.09 -1.04 -9.07
CA THR A 45 6.54 -2.36 -9.59
C THR A 45 7.90 -2.78 -9.08
N VAL A 46 8.84 -1.86 -8.86
CA VAL A 46 10.17 -2.16 -8.31
C VAL A 46 10.09 -2.59 -6.85
N HIS A 47 9.22 -1.93 -6.06
CA HIS A 47 9.05 -2.28 -4.65
C HIS A 47 8.21 -3.55 -4.47
N ALA A 48 7.19 -3.72 -5.31
CA ALA A 48 6.33 -4.91 -5.36
C ALA A 48 7.11 -6.20 -5.69
N ALA A 49 8.15 -6.12 -6.52
CA ALA A 49 9.02 -7.25 -6.82
C ALA A 49 9.92 -7.67 -5.63
N GLY A 50 10.01 -6.84 -4.59
CA GLY A 50 10.84 -7.05 -3.41
C GLY A 50 10.04 -7.56 -2.21
N ARG A 51 9.97 -6.73 -1.17
CA ARG A 51 9.38 -7.07 0.14
C ARG A 51 8.11 -6.27 0.46
N LEU A 52 7.54 -5.58 -0.51
CA LEU A 52 6.29 -4.85 -0.30
C LEU A 52 5.17 -5.84 0.00
N GLU A 53 4.52 -5.67 1.15
CA GLU A 53 3.20 -6.22 1.39
C GLU A 53 2.14 -5.20 0.95
N PRO A 54 1.32 -5.50 -0.07
CA PRO A 54 0.31 -4.56 -0.54
C PRO A 54 -0.69 -4.18 0.57
N MET A 55 -1.13 -2.92 0.54
CA MET A 55 -2.19 -2.38 1.39
C MET A 55 -3.12 -1.46 0.59
N ALA A 56 -4.39 -1.37 0.97
CA ALA A 56 -5.31 -0.35 0.44
C ALA A 56 -5.39 0.86 1.36
N ILE A 57 -5.58 2.03 0.75
CA ILE A 57 -5.97 3.26 1.42
C ILE A 57 -7.27 3.74 0.75
N GLY A 58 -8.37 3.78 1.50
CA GLY A 58 -9.68 4.17 1.00
C GLY A 58 -10.77 3.97 2.06
N ILE A 59 -11.95 4.56 1.83
CA ILE A 59 -13.04 4.62 2.84
C ILE A 59 -13.54 3.22 3.25
N ALA A 60 -13.57 2.27 2.31
CA ALA A 60 -14.03 0.91 2.58
C ALA A 60 -12.98 0.04 3.31
N ALA A 61 -11.71 0.45 3.33
CA ALA A 61 -10.64 -0.25 4.03
C ALA A 61 -10.50 0.27 5.47
N THR A 62 -9.83 -0.51 6.32
CA THR A 62 -9.48 -0.05 7.66
C THR A 62 -8.59 1.20 7.61
N CYS A 63 -8.79 2.12 8.57
CA CYS A 63 -8.04 3.37 8.64
C CYS A 63 -6.52 3.10 8.72
N LYS A 64 -5.74 3.77 7.88
CA LYS A 64 -4.28 3.64 7.83
C LYS A 64 -3.61 4.85 8.47
N VAL A 65 -2.49 4.60 9.14
CA VAL A 65 -1.64 5.64 9.73
C VAL A 65 -0.30 5.64 8.99
N ASN A 66 0.28 6.82 8.79
CA ASN A 66 1.59 6.98 8.17
C ASN A 66 2.57 7.57 9.20
N ALA A 67 3.75 6.97 9.32
CA ALA A 67 4.84 7.49 10.13
C ALA A 67 5.90 8.12 9.22
N ASN A 68 6.28 9.37 9.51
CA ASN A 68 7.37 10.04 8.80
C ASN A 68 8.69 9.74 9.50
N ILE A 69 9.66 9.21 8.76
CA ILE A 69 11.02 8.91 9.23
C ILE A 69 11.99 9.65 8.33
N GLY A 70 13.08 10.17 8.90
CA GLY A 70 14.07 10.95 8.17
C GLY A 70 15.09 11.62 9.08
N ASN A 71 16.30 11.78 8.54
CA ASN A 71 17.44 12.36 9.22
C ASN A 71 17.39 13.91 9.25
N SER A 72 17.82 14.52 10.36
CA SER A 72 18.16 15.96 10.41
C SER A 72 19.67 16.13 10.26
N ALA A 73 20.15 17.22 9.65
CA ALA A 73 21.57 17.43 9.35
C ALA A 73 22.54 17.42 10.57
N VAL A 74 22.04 17.19 11.78
CA VAL A 74 22.73 17.39 13.06
C VAL A 74 23.01 16.09 13.82
N THR A 75 22.37 14.96 13.47
CA THR A 75 22.55 13.68 14.19
C THR A 75 22.42 12.49 13.23
N SER A 76 23.53 11.88 12.84
CA SER A 76 23.55 10.80 11.84
C SER A 76 23.99 9.47 12.44
N ASP A 77 23.08 8.51 12.53
CA ASP A 77 23.39 7.09 12.62
C ASP A 77 22.39 6.29 11.77
N ILE A 78 22.90 5.45 10.86
CA ILE A 78 22.09 4.63 9.95
C ILE A 78 21.30 3.59 10.75
N ASP A 79 21.90 3.07 11.83
CA ASP A 79 21.30 2.04 12.67
C ASP A 79 20.08 2.60 13.43
N GLY A 80 20.15 3.86 13.89
CA GLY A 80 19.04 4.53 14.54
C GLY A 80 17.84 4.82 13.62
N GLU A 81 18.05 5.03 12.32
CA GLU A 81 16.96 5.21 11.35
C GLU A 81 16.27 3.87 11.01
N LEU A 82 17.02 2.76 10.96
CA LEU A 82 16.45 1.42 10.81
C LEU A 82 15.64 0.99 12.04
N GLU A 83 16.07 1.34 13.24
CA GLU A 83 15.34 1.05 14.48
C GLU A 83 14.01 1.81 14.55
N LYS A 84 13.98 3.08 14.13
CA LYS A 84 12.74 3.86 13.99
C LYS A 84 11.77 3.22 12.99
N LEU A 85 12.28 2.71 11.87
CA LEU A 85 11.46 1.99 10.90
C LEU A 85 10.80 0.78 11.55
N HIS A 86 11.59 -0.10 12.20
CA HIS A 86 11.04 -1.29 12.85
C HIS A 86 10.06 -0.98 13.99
N THR A 87 10.22 0.16 14.67
CA THR A 87 9.30 0.56 15.75
C THR A 87 7.96 1.08 15.21
N ALA A 88 7.91 1.57 13.98
CA ALA A 88 6.75 2.24 13.41
C ALA A 88 5.78 1.33 12.61
N VAL A 89 6.21 0.11 12.25
CA VAL A 89 5.43 -0.87 11.45
C VAL A 89 4.78 -1.94 12.31
#